data_AF-A4FY11-F1
#
_entry.id   AF-A4FY11-F1
#
_cell.length_a   1.000
_cell.length_b   1.000
_cell.length_c   1.000
_cell.angle_alpha   90.00
_cell.angle_beta   90.00
_cell.angle_gamma   90.00
#
_symmetry.space_group_name_H-M   'P 1'
#
loop_
_entity.id
_entity.type
_entity.pdbx_description
1 polymer ?
#
loop_
_entity_poly.entity_id
_entity_poly.type
_entity_poly.pdbx_seq_one_letter_code
_entity_poly.pdbx_strand_id
1 'polypeptide(L)' 'MKCYLCKLEGKDTDAVASCIVCGMGVCMNHVVREEIDHWEGGYPFPAEKLKKTIPRMLCIPCYNAFQEGKK' A
#
# COMPACT_ATOMS: atom_id res chain seq x y z
N MET A 1 13.72 11.39 -1.92
CA MET A 1 13.18 10.32 -2.79
C MET A 1 12.01 10.86 -3.60
N LYS A 2 11.83 10.48 -4.87
CA LYS A 2 10.81 11.07 -5.78
C LYS A 2 9.60 10.16 -5.96
N CYS A 3 8.43 10.73 -6.24
CA CYS A 3 7.23 9.96 -6.55
C CYS A 3 7.36 9.32 -7.95
N TYR A 4 7.27 8.00 -8.00
CA TYR A 4 7.37 7.24 -9.25
C TYR A 4 6.26 7.61 -10.25
N LEU A 5 5.03 7.71 -9.78
CA LEU A 5 3.87 8.03 -10.63
C LEU A 5 3.96 9.45 -11.20
N CYS A 6 4.36 10.44 -10.40
CA CYS A 6 4.58 11.79 -10.91
C CYS A 6 5.71 11.86 -11.93
N LYS A 7 6.78 11.06 -11.77
CA LYS A 7 7.86 10.98 -12.75
C LYS A 7 7.38 10.46 -14.11
N LEU A 8 6.46 9.49 -14.13
CA LEU A 8 5.84 9.01 -15.37
C LEU A 8 4.98 10.10 -16.06
N GLU A 9 4.39 11.01 -15.28
CA GLU A 9 3.65 12.17 -15.78
C GLU A 9 4.56 13.36 -16.16
N GLY A 10 5.89 13.22 -16.06
CA GLY A 10 6.84 14.31 -16.31
C GLY A 10 6.92 15.36 -15.18
N LYS A 11 6.29 15.10 -14.02
CA LYS A 11 6.33 15.98 -12.84
C LYS A 11 7.49 15.58 -11.92
N ASP A 12 8.08 16.56 -11.25
CA ASP A 12 9.08 16.33 -10.21
C ASP A 12 8.51 16.68 -8.83
N THR A 13 7.96 15.67 -8.15
CA THR A 13 7.43 15.81 -6.79
C THR A 13 8.11 14.82 -5.85
N ASP A 14 8.33 15.25 -4.62
CA ASP A 14 8.92 14.39 -3.60
C ASP A 14 7.93 13.32 -3.13
N ALA A 15 8.48 12.14 -2.85
CA ALA A 15 7.74 11.05 -2.24
C ALA A 15 7.74 11.21 -0.72
N VAL A 16 6.58 10.92 -0.12
CA VAL A 16 6.33 11.01 1.32
C VAL A 16 6.16 9.63 1.97
N ALA A 17 5.90 8.60 1.16
CA ALA A 17 5.73 7.22 1.62
C ALA A 17 6.22 6.23 0.55
N SER A 18 6.46 4.98 0.96
CA SER A 18 6.71 3.85 0.06
C SER A 18 5.53 2.89 0.07
N CYS A 19 5.12 2.40 -1.10
CA CYS A 19 4.10 1.36 -1.19
C CYS A 19 4.60 0.06 -0.55
N ILE A 20 3.83 -0.53 0.37
CA ILE A 20 4.22 -1.77 1.07
C ILE A 20 4.33 -2.99 0.13
N VAL A 21 3.57 -3.00 -0.98
CA VAL A 21 3.52 -4.15 -1.90
C VAL A 21 4.68 -4.14 -2.89
N CYS A 22 4.96 -2.99 -3.52
CA CYS A 22 5.93 -2.89 -4.62
C CYS A 22 7.16 -2.03 -4.31
N GLY A 23 7.20 -1.36 -3.15
CA GLY A 23 8.34 -0.53 -2.72
C GLY A 23 8.48 0.83 -3.39
N MET A 24 7.61 1.20 -4.34
CA MET A 24 7.70 2.48 -5.04
C MET A 24 7.41 3.67 -4.12
N GLY A 25 8.21 4.74 -4.26
CA GLY A 25 7.96 6.01 -3.58
C GLY A 25 6.76 6.75 -4.17
N VAL A 26 5.87 7.25 -3.32
CA VAL A 26 4.63 7.96 -3.68
C VAL A 26 4.44 9.27 -2.92
N CYS A 27 3.89 10.29 -3.58
CA CYS A 27 3.51 11.56 -2.98
C CYS A 27 2.11 11.48 -2.33
N MET A 28 1.68 12.53 -1.64
CA MET A 28 0.36 12.59 -0.96
C MET A 28 -0.83 12.35 -1.90
N ASN A 29 -0.72 12.70 -3.18
CA ASN A 29 -1.80 12.50 -4.16
C ASN A 29 -1.85 11.07 -4.71
N HIS A 30 -0.74 10.34 -4.59
CA HIS A 30 -0.56 9.01 -5.20
C HIS A 30 -0.47 7.89 -4.16
N VAL A 31 -0.74 8.22 -2.90
CA VAL A 31 -0.77 7.27 -1.79
C VAL A 31 -2.20 7.10 -1.30
N VAL A 32 -2.60 5.85 -1.11
CA VAL A 32 -3.84 5.48 -0.44
C VAL A 32 -3.46 4.85 0.90
N ARG A 33 -4.05 5.38 1.97
CA ARG A 33 -3.95 4.79 3.29
C ARG A 33 -5.13 3.85 3.50
N GLU A 34 -4.85 2.56 3.54
CA GLU A 34 -5.87 1.55 3.85
C GLU A 34 -5.57 0.89 5.20
N GLU A 35 -6.61 0.72 6.01
CA GLU A 35 -6.53 -0.08 7.22
C GLU A 35 -6.78 -1.53 6.86
N ILE A 36 -5.68 -2.29 6.72
CA ILE A 36 -5.76 -3.71 6.37
C ILE A 36 -5.80 -4.52 7.65
N ASP A 37 -6.67 -5.53 7.67
CA ASP A 37 -6.74 -6.52 8.71
C ASP A 37 -5.39 -7.21 8.89
N HIS A 38 -4.88 -7.20 10.12
CA HIS A 38 -3.65 -7.91 10.44
C HIS A 38 -3.98 -9.32 10.87
N TRP A 39 -3.29 -10.28 10.28
CA TRP A 39 -3.43 -11.69 10.60
C TRP A 39 -2.11 -12.15 11.22
N GLU A 40 -2.17 -12.71 12.42
CA GLU A 40 -1.04 -13.35 13.08
C GLU A 40 -1.21 -14.88 12.97
N GLY A 41 -0.19 -15.55 12.46
CA GLY A 41 -0.21 -16.99 12.27
C GLY A 41 0.79 -17.42 11.19
N GLY A 42 1.55 -18.47 11.48
CA GLY A 42 2.46 -19.09 10.53
C GLY A 42 1.79 -20.25 9.80
N TYR A 43 2.25 -20.54 8.59
CA TYR A 43 1.95 -21.81 7.93
C TYR A 43 2.50 -22.96 8.81
N PRO A 44 1.72 -24.00 9.17
CA PRO A 44 0.41 -24.43 8.66
C PRO A 44 -0.79 -24.21 9.63
N PHE A 45 -0.66 -23.34 10.64
CA PHE A 45 -1.62 -23.19 11.75
C PHE A 45 -2.61 -22.02 11.54
N PRO A 46 -3.77 -22.01 12.23
CA PRO A 46 -4.84 -21.04 11.96
C PRO A 46 -4.37 -19.61 12.20
N ALA A 47 -4.51 -18.78 11.16
CA ALA A 47 -4.26 -17.36 11.25
C ALA A 47 -5.38 -16.71 12.08
N GLU A 48 -5.02 -16.06 13.17
CA GLU A 48 -5.95 -15.28 13.98
C GLU A 48 -5.95 -13.82 13.54
N LYS A 49 -7.15 -13.27 13.37
CA LYS A 49 -7.33 -11.87 13.05
C LYS A 49 -6.99 -11.03 14.28
N LEU A 50 -5.97 -10.19 14.17
CA LEU A 50 -5.60 -9.24 15.21
C LEU A 50 -6.67 -8.16 15.38
N LYS A 51 -6.93 -7.79 16.63
CA LYS A 51 -7.93 -6.77 16.99
C LYS A 51 -7.60 -5.36 16.50
N LYS A 52 -6.33 -5.10 16.18
CA LYS A 52 -5.86 -3.79 15.72
C LYS A 52 -5.48 -3.86 14.25
N THR A 53 -5.98 -2.91 13.47
CA THR A 53 -5.51 -2.67 12.10
C THR A 53 -4.20 -1.88 12.15
N ILE A 54 -3.31 -2.12 11.19
CA ILE A 54 -2.13 -1.27 10.99
C ILE A 54 -2.34 -0.54 9.65
N PRO A 55 -2.15 0.79 9.63
CA PRO A 55 -2.25 1.55 8.41
C PRO A 55 -1.19 1.10 7.42
N ARG A 56 -1.62 0.70 6.22
CA ARG A 56 -0.73 0.34 5.12
C ARG A 56 -0.83 1.42 4.04
N MET A 57 0.34 1.88 3.58
CA MET A 57 0.44 2.83 2.48
C MET A 57 0.55 2.04 1.17
N LEU A 58 -0.39 2.26 0.26
CA LEU A 58 -0.43 1.65 -1.06
C LEU A 58 -0.32 2.73 -2.13
N CYS A 59 0.36 2.41 -3.24
CA CYS A 59 0.21 3.21 -4.45
C CYS A 59 -1.13 2.90 -5.12
N ILE A 60 -1.66 3.84 -5.91
CA ILE A 60 -2.95 3.67 -6.61
C ILE A 60 -3.05 2.35 -7.40
N PRO A 61 -2.04 1.92 -8.18
CA PRO A 61 -2.11 0.65 -8.91
C PRO A 61 -2.27 -0.57 -7.99
N CYS A 62 -1.48 -0.64 -6.91
CA CYS A 62 -1.56 -1.76 -5.96
C CYS A 62 -2.88 -1.73 -5.17
N TYR A 63 -3.39 -0.54 -4.85
CA TYR A 63 -4.70 -0.40 -4.22
C TYR A 63 -5.82 -0.91 -5.14
N ASN A 64 -5.82 -0.52 -6.41
CA ASN A 64 -6.82 -0.99 -7.38
C ASN A 64 -6.79 -2.51 -7.52
N ALA A 65 -5.60 -3.10 -7.68
CA ALA A 65 -5.43 -4.55 -7.72
C ALA A 65 -5.93 -5.25 -6.44
N PHE A 66 -5.70 -4.64 -5.27
CA PHE A 66 -6.19 -5.18 -4.00
C PHE A 66 -7.72 -5.15 -3.90
N GLN A 67 -8.36 -4.10 -4.41
CA GLN A 67 -9.82 -3.95 -4.40
C GLN A 67 -10.51 -4.87 -5.42
N GLU A 68 -9.88 -5.12 -6.58
CA GLU A 68 -10.38 -6.09 -7.56
C GLU A 68 -10.45 -7.51 -6.99
N GLY A 69 -9.48 -7.90 -6.16
CA GLY A 69 -9.46 -9.23 -5.51
C GLY A 69 -10.44 -9.41 -4.34
N LYS A 70 -11.14 -8.36 -3.90
CA LYS A 70 -12.18 -8.43 -2.84
C LYS A 70 -13.59 -8.70 -3.38
N LYS A 71 -13.80 -8.67 -4.70
CA LYS A 71 -15.07 -9.05 -5.34
C LYS A 71 -15.18 -10.56 -5.51
#